data_AF-A0A932WZL2-F1
#
_entry.id   AF-A0A932WZL2-F1
#
_cell.length_a   1.000
_cell.length_b   1.000
_cell.length_c   1.000
_cell.angle_alpha   90.00
_cell.angle_beta   90.00
_cell.angle_gamma   90.00
#
_symmetry.space_group_name_H-M   'P 1'
#
loop_
_entity.id
_entity.type
_entity.pdbx_description
1 polymer ?
#
loop_
_entity_poly.entity_id
_entity_poly.type
_entity_poly.pdbx_seq_one_letter_code
_entity_poly.pdbx_strand_id
1 'polypeptide(L)' 'MGNRRSWVLAGVLLALVAAFVTTYAVSPGPRASGPAPDFTGMTVDGQTIRLADFKGNYAVLLNFFSAY' A
#
# COMPACT_ATOMS: atom_id res chain seq x y z
N MET A 1 41.47 -28.55 5.51
CA MET A 1 40.55 -28.21 6.62
C MET A 1 39.73 -26.99 6.23
N GLY A 2 38.44 -27.19 5.97
CA GLY A 2 37.53 -26.12 5.56
C GLY A 2 37.39 -25.05 6.65
N ASN A 3 37.58 -23.81 6.27
CA ASN A 3 37.55 -22.60 7.08
C ASN A 3 36.11 -22.31 7.56
N ARG A 4 35.68 -23.02 8.61
CA ARG A 4 34.39 -22.89 9.30
C ARG A 4 33.99 -21.43 9.59
N ARG A 5 34.98 -20.55 9.84
CA ARG A 5 34.76 -19.10 10.01
C ARG A 5 34.18 -18.43 8.75
N SER A 6 34.62 -18.83 7.56
CA SER A 6 34.11 -18.29 6.29
C SER A 6 32.65 -18.66 6.04
N TRP A 7 32.24 -19.86 6.45
CA TRP A 7 30.86 -20.33 6.33
C TRP A 7 29.90 -19.62 7.29
N VAL A 8 30.36 -19.33 8.51
CA VAL A 8 29.57 -18.56 9.49
C VAL A 8 29.37 -17.13 8.99
N LEU A 9 30.42 -16.47 8.49
CA LEU A 9 30.30 -15.11 7.95
C LEU A 9 29.38 -15.06 6.74
N ALA A 10 29.46 -16.03 5.83
CA ALA A 10 28.55 -16.12 4.69
C ALA A 10 27.09 -16.30 5.13
N GLY A 11 26.83 -17.13 6.15
CA GLY A 11 25.49 -17.31 6.71
C GLY A 11 24.94 -16.05 7.37
N VAL A 12 25.75 -15.31 8.13
CA VAL A 12 25.33 -14.04 8.74
C VAL A 12 25.06 -12.99 7.67
N LEU A 13 25.91 -12.90 6.64
CA LEU A 13 25.72 -11.95 5.55
C LEU A 13 24.43 -12.24 4.77
N LEU A 14 24.14 -13.53 4.50
CA LEU A 14 22.90 -13.95 3.86
C LEU A 14 21.67 -13.62 4.71
N ALA A 15 21.74 -13.84 6.03
CA ALA A 15 20.66 -13.50 6.95
C ALA A 15 20.40 -11.98 7.03
N LEU A 16 21.45 -11.17 6.99
CA LEU A 16 21.34 -9.71 6.96
C LEU A 16 20.72 -9.20 5.65
N VAL A 17 21.09 -9.79 4.50
CA VAL A 17 20.47 -9.46 3.21
C VAL A 17 18.99 -9.86 3.18
N ALA A 18 18.65 -11.06 3.68
CA ALA A 18 17.26 -11.51 3.75
C ALA A 18 16.40 -10.61 4.66
N ALA A 19 16.90 -10.22 5.83
CA ALA A 19 16.22 -9.30 6.74
C ALA A 19 16.01 -7.92 6.08
N PHE A 20 17.02 -7.40 5.39
CA PHE A 20 16.92 -6.13 4.66
C PHE A 20 15.81 -6.17 3.59
N VAL A 21 15.72 -7.24 2.80
CA VAL A 21 14.68 -7.43 1.77
C VAL A 21 13.27 -7.48 2.37
N THR A 22 13.07 -8.10 3.54
CA THR A 22 11.75 -8.16 4.20
C THR A 22 11.30 -6.83 4.83
N THR A 23 12.24 -5.93 5.15
CA THR A 23 11.89 -4.67 5.83
C THR A 23 11.43 -3.58 4.84
N TYR A 24 11.74 -3.73 3.55
CA TYR A 24 11.09 -2.97 2.46
C TYR A 24 9.75 -3.58 2.10
N ALA A 25 8.93 -3.90 3.11
CA ALA A 25 7.52 -4.12 2.90
C ALA A 25 6.99 -2.90 2.15
N VAL A 26 6.63 -3.13 0.89
CA VAL A 26 6.02 -2.15 0.00
C VAL A 26 4.92 -1.48 0.79
N SER A 27 5.15 -0.24 1.23
CA SER A 27 4.04 0.57 1.70
C SER A 27 3.07 0.63 0.53
N PRO A 28 1.81 0.19 0.66
CA PRO A 28 0.84 0.29 -0.42
C PRO A 28 0.55 1.78 -0.61
N GLY A 29 1.45 2.45 -1.30
CA GLY A 29 1.30 3.84 -1.69
C GLY A 29 0.12 3.99 -2.66
N PRO A 30 -0.25 5.23 -2.98
CA PRO A 30 -1.33 5.50 -3.91
C PRO A 30 -1.12 4.73 -5.21
N ARG A 31 -2.11 3.90 -5.58
CA ARG A 31 -2.11 3.21 -6.88
C ARG A 31 -2.60 4.20 -7.93
N ALA A 32 -1.73 4.58 -8.85
CA ALA A 32 -2.07 5.52 -9.93
C ALA A 32 -2.82 4.86 -11.10
N SER A 33 -2.98 3.53 -11.08
CA SER A 33 -3.60 2.75 -12.15
C SER A 33 -4.57 1.72 -11.60
N GLY A 34 -5.50 1.31 -12.46
CA GLY A 34 -6.60 0.41 -12.09
C GLY A 34 -7.84 1.16 -11.59
N PRO A 35 -8.91 0.43 -11.27
CA PRO A 35 -10.13 1.04 -10.72
C PRO A 35 -9.83 1.68 -9.36
N ALA A 36 -10.46 2.83 -9.10
CA ALA A 36 -10.47 3.42 -7.77
C ALA A 36 -11.08 2.42 -6.76
N PRO A 37 -10.59 2.39 -5.51
CA PRO A 37 -11.20 1.57 -4.46
C PRO A 37 -12.68 1.91 -4.28
N ASP A 38 -13.52 0.87 -4.17
CA ASP A 38 -14.93 1.08 -3.90
C ASP A 38 -15.14 1.66 -2.50
N PHE A 39 -16.19 2.45 -2.33
CA PHE A 39 -16.57 3.01 -1.05
C PHE A 39 -18.08 3.13 -0.92
N THR A 40 -18.54 3.04 0.33
CA THR A 40 -19.87 3.48 0.76
C THR A 40 -19.67 4.40 1.94
N GLY A 41 -20.31 5.55 1.92
CA GLY A 41 -20.22 6.55 2.98
C GLY A 41 -21.57 7.22 3.22
N MET A 42 -21.54 8.21 4.10
CA MET A 42 -22.68 9.06 4.39
C MET A 42 -22.29 10.50 4.06
N THR A 43 -23.16 11.23 3.36
CA THR A 43 -23.01 12.67 3.16
C THR A 43 -23.22 13.42 4.46
N VAL A 44 -22.84 14.70 4.48
CA VAL A 44 -23.10 15.59 5.62
C VAL A 44 -24.60 15.73 5.94
N ASP A 45 -25.46 15.52 4.94
CA ASP A 45 -26.93 15.55 5.06
C ASP A 45 -27.53 14.18 5.42
N GLY A 46 -26.69 13.18 5.75
CA GLY A 46 -27.13 11.85 6.17
C GLY A 46 -27.49 10.89 5.02
N GLN A 47 -27.26 11.26 3.77
CA GLN A 47 -27.58 10.38 2.63
C GLN A 47 -26.49 9.34 2.41
N THR A 48 -26.86 8.13 1.99
CA THR A 48 -25.87 7.13 1.56
C THR A 48 -25.27 7.54 0.21
N ILE A 49 -23.95 7.46 0.09
CA ILE A 49 -23.21 7.73 -1.14
C ILE A 49 -22.26 6.57 -1.45
N ARG A 50 -22.18 6.16 -2.71
CA ARG A 50 -21.32 5.08 -3.20
C ARG A 50 -20.51 5.53 -4.40
N LEU A 51 -19.34 4.95 -4.63
CA LEU A 51 -18.58 5.21 -5.87
C LEU A 51 -19.41 4.83 -7.12
N ALA A 52 -20.20 3.77 -7.03
CA ALA A 52 -21.05 3.29 -8.11
C ALA A 52 -22.11 4.30 -8.60
N ASP A 53 -22.51 5.25 -7.73
CA ASP A 53 -23.49 6.28 -8.06
C ASP A 53 -22.95 7.27 -9.11
N PHE A 54 -21.62 7.33 -9.28
CA PHE A 54 -20.94 8.21 -10.24
C PHE A 54 -20.55 7.53 -11.57
N LYS A 55 -21.00 6.29 -11.82
CA LYS A 55 -20.73 5.59 -13.09
C LYS A 55 -21.25 6.38 -14.29
N GLY A 56 -20.49 6.37 -15.38
CA GLY A 56 -20.83 7.08 -16.62
C GLY A 56 -20.30 8.51 -16.71
N ASN A 57 -19.84 9.08 -15.58
CA ASN A 57 -19.11 10.35 -15.62
C ASN A 57 -17.70 10.16 -16.20
N TYR A 58 -17.23 11.13 -16.99
CA TYR A 58 -15.90 11.08 -17.62
C TYR A 58 -14.77 11.07 -16.58
N ALA A 59 -14.93 11.80 -15.49
CA ALA A 59 -14.00 11.83 -14.37
C ALA A 59 -14.75 12.13 -13.07
N VAL A 60 -14.25 11.56 -11.97
CA VAL A 60 -14.74 11.80 -10.60
C VAL A 60 -13.54 12.22 -9.75
N LEU A 61 -13.64 13.37 -9.10
CA LEU A 61 -12.61 13.88 -8.20
C LEU A 61 -13.03 13.60 -6.76
N LEU A 62 -12.23 12.81 -6.05
CA LEU A 62 -12.45 12.54 -4.63
C LEU A 62 -11.50 13.42 -3.79
N ASN A 63 -12.08 14.38 -3.07
CA ASN A 63 -11.34 15.30 -2.22
C ASN A 63 -11.53 14.96 -0.75
N PHE A 64 -10.42 14.78 -0.03
CA PHE A 64 -10.41 14.56 1.41
C PHE A 64 -9.97 15.85 2.09
N PHE A 65 -10.83 16.44 2.91
CA PHE A 65 -10.54 17.66 3.64
C PHE A 65 -11.10 17.59 5.06
N SER A 66 -10.50 18.37 5.95
CA SER A 66 -11.00 18.62 7.31
C SER A 66 -10.97 20.13 7.53
N ALA A 67 -11.97 20.65 8.23
CA ALA A 67 -11.98 22.05 8.69
C ALA A 67 -11.22 22.23 10.02
N TYR A 68 -10.71 21.14 10.59
CA TYR A 68 -10.04 21.06 11.89
C TYR A 68 -8.75 20.27 11.80
#